data_AF-A0A1G1T062-F1
#
_entry.id   AF-A0A1G1T062-F1
#
_cell.length_a   1.000
_cell.length_b   1.000
_cell.length_c   1.000
_cell.angle_alpha   90.00
_cell.angle_beta   90.00
_cell.angle_gamma   90.00
#
_symmetry.space_group_name_H-M   'P 1'
#
loop_
_entity.id
_entity.type
_entity.pdbx_description
1 polymer ?
#
loop_
_entity_poly.entity_id
_entity_poly.type
_entity_poly.pdbx_seq_one_letter_code
_entity_poly.pdbx_strand_id
1 'polypeptide(L)'
;MINGLQPLLGEGIYGYYIFPRRAIMKAMPQYVWSGKEKEPRAGKAAKTQQQQVAVLIDSLTASSGEMVAISFKGRSNAKFFGQPSAGYTTGNGTYKLSDGAYLFLATGYMADKNRNTYLPNIAPDVVVEYSPAGAQDKTIEAAKKWLLEAK
;
A
#
# COMPACT_ATOMS: atom_id res chain seq x y z
N MET A 1 -9.40 -2.33 4.00
CA MET A 1 -8.69 -1.07 3.68
C MET A 1 -8.47 -0.92 2.19
N ILE A 2 -7.57 -1.69 1.56
CA ILE A 2 -7.18 -1.52 0.14
C ILE A 2 -8.38 -1.55 -0.83
N ASN A 3 -9.34 -2.47 -0.67
CA ASN A 3 -10.52 -2.54 -1.56
C ASN A 3 -11.35 -1.25 -1.61
N GLY A 4 -11.39 -0.48 -0.51
CA GLY A 4 -12.09 0.81 -0.48
C GLY A 4 -11.40 1.90 -1.31
N LEU A 5 -10.15 1.68 -1.71
CA LEU A 5 -9.35 2.61 -2.54
C LEU A 5 -9.40 2.25 -4.03
N GLN A 6 -10.25 1.30 -4.42
CA GLN A 6 -10.46 0.92 -5.82
C GLN A 6 -10.66 2.12 -6.76
N PRO A 7 -11.41 3.19 -6.41
CA PRO A 7 -11.54 4.33 -7.31
C PRO A 7 -10.19 4.99 -7.67
N LEU A 8 -9.21 4.92 -6.77
CA LEU A 8 -7.88 5.47 -6.99
C LEU A 8 -6.92 4.45 -7.61
N LEU A 9 -6.99 3.18 -7.19
CA LEU A 9 -6.07 2.14 -7.67
C LEU A 9 -6.44 1.64 -9.08
N GLY A 10 -7.72 1.71 -9.44
CA GLY A 10 -8.25 1.16 -10.67
C GLY A 10 -8.48 -0.35 -10.60
N GLU A 11 -8.60 -0.97 -11.77
CA GLU A 11 -8.82 -2.42 -11.86
C GLU A 11 -7.50 -3.22 -11.83
N GLY A 12 -7.53 -4.41 -11.20
CA GLY A 12 -6.49 -5.42 -11.36
C GLY A 12 -5.91 -5.96 -10.04
N ILE A 13 -4.60 -6.26 -10.09
CA ILE A 13 -3.85 -6.79 -8.95
C ILE A 13 -3.27 -5.61 -8.16
N TYR A 14 -3.56 -5.55 -6.86
CA TYR A 14 -3.07 -4.50 -5.98
C TYR A 14 -1.71 -4.82 -5.34
N GLY A 15 -1.23 -6.05 -5.50
CA GLY A 15 0.09 -6.48 -5.05
C GLY A 15 0.15 -8.00 -4.87
N TYR A 16 1.21 -8.46 -4.23
CA TYR A 16 1.42 -9.88 -3.96
C TYR A 16 1.92 -10.11 -2.54
N TYR A 17 1.61 -11.29 -2.01
CA TYR A 17 2.36 -11.91 -0.92
C TYR A 17 3.42 -12.83 -1.52
N ILE A 18 4.67 -12.63 -1.15
CA ILE A 18 5.81 -13.46 -1.56
C ILE A 18 6.24 -14.30 -0.36
N PHE A 19 6.15 -15.63 -0.48
CA PHE A 19 6.59 -16.59 0.53
C PHE A 19 7.87 -17.28 0.08
N PRO A 20 9.07 -16.71 0.36
CA PRO A 20 10.33 -17.16 -0.22
C PRO A 20 10.65 -18.62 0.12
N ARG A 21 10.36 -19.07 1.35
CA ARG A 21 10.60 -20.45 1.80
C ARG A 21 9.72 -21.50 1.10
N ARG A 22 8.61 -21.10 0.50
CA ARG A 22 7.69 -22.01 -0.19
C ARG A 22 7.78 -21.87 -1.71
N ALA A 23 8.56 -20.90 -2.22
CA ALA A 23 8.52 -20.46 -3.62
C ALA A 23 7.08 -20.16 -4.11
N ILE A 24 6.19 -19.73 -3.21
CA ILE A 24 4.79 -19.40 -3.53
C ILE A 24 4.65 -17.90 -3.60
N MET A 25 3.99 -17.42 -4.65
CA MET A 25 3.52 -16.06 -4.78
C MET A 25 2.00 -16.05 -4.85
N LYS A 26 1.35 -15.34 -3.93
CA LYS A 26 -0.11 -15.21 -3.90
C LYS A 26 -0.49 -13.79 -4.29
N ALA A 27 -1.21 -13.66 -5.40
CA ALA A 27 -1.76 -12.37 -5.82
C ALA A 27 -2.78 -11.86 -4.78
N MET A 28 -2.82 -10.55 -4.61
CA MET A 28 -3.91 -9.83 -3.96
C MET A 28 -4.80 -9.23 -5.05
N PRO A 29 -5.77 -9.99 -5.57
CA PRO A 29 -6.71 -9.46 -6.53
C PRO A 29 -7.62 -8.42 -5.85
N GLN A 30 -8.17 -7.53 -6.66
CA GLN A 30 -9.29 -6.70 -6.27
C GLN A 30 -10.50 -7.54 -5.83
N TYR A 31 -11.13 -7.18 -4.71
CA TYR A 31 -12.40 -7.77 -4.29
C TYR A 31 -13.54 -6.74 -4.41
N VAL A 32 -14.48 -6.94 -5.33
CA VAL A 32 -15.79 -6.29 -5.27
C VAL A 32 -16.63 -7.02 -4.23
N TRP A 33 -16.90 -6.36 -3.10
CA TRP A 33 -17.84 -6.87 -2.11
C TRP A 33 -19.25 -6.44 -2.52
N SER A 34 -19.86 -7.17 -3.46
CA SER A 34 -21.31 -7.08 -3.67
C SER A 34 -21.93 -8.32 -3.07
N GLY A 35 -22.99 -8.16 -2.24
CA GLY A 35 -23.66 -9.28 -1.56
C GLY A 35 -24.30 -10.33 -2.49
N LYS A 36 -24.13 -10.20 -3.81
CA LYS A 36 -24.62 -11.13 -4.84
C LYS A 36 -23.51 -11.88 -5.56
N GLU A 37 -22.24 -11.48 -5.44
CA GLU A 37 -21.13 -12.12 -6.14
C GLU A 37 -20.27 -12.96 -5.17
N LYS A 38 -20.14 -14.24 -5.47
CA LYS A 38 -19.34 -15.21 -4.69
C LYS A 38 -17.85 -15.18 -5.03
N GLU A 39 -17.45 -14.46 -6.07
CA GLU A 39 -16.06 -14.41 -6.57
C GLU A 39 -15.59 -12.97 -6.70
N PRO A 40 -14.34 -12.65 -6.29
CA PRO A 40 -13.75 -11.34 -6.50
C PRO A 40 -13.67 -11.01 -7.99
N ARG A 41 -14.39 -9.97 -8.40
CA ARG A 41 -14.26 -9.39 -9.74
C ARG A 41 -13.66 -8.00 -9.66
N ALA A 42 -13.01 -7.61 -10.74
CA ALA A 42 -12.68 -6.22 -10.98
C ALA A 42 -13.97 -5.43 -11.19
N GLY A 43 -14.25 -4.45 -10.34
CA GLY A 43 -15.33 -3.50 -10.55
C GLY A 43 -14.87 -2.36 -11.43
N LYS A 44 -15.78 -1.79 -12.24
CA LYS A 44 -15.49 -0.75 -13.23
C LYS A 44 -14.45 0.28 -12.75
N ALA A 45 -13.40 0.47 -13.54
CA ALA A 45 -12.40 1.52 -13.35
C ALA A 45 -13.10 2.87 -13.15
N ALA A 46 -12.83 3.52 -12.02
CA ALA A 46 -13.39 4.83 -11.75
C ALA A 46 -12.68 5.88 -12.62
N LYS A 47 -13.40 6.94 -12.99
CA LYS A 47 -12.83 8.11 -13.70
C LYS A 47 -11.59 8.69 -12.99
N THR A 48 -11.49 8.49 -11.68
CA THR A 48 -10.39 8.91 -10.82
C THR A 48 -9.10 8.09 -11.02
N GLN A 49 -9.11 6.98 -11.76
CA GLN A 49 -7.91 6.21 -12.05
C GLN A 49 -6.86 7.00 -12.83
N GLN A 50 -7.24 8.04 -13.58
CA GLN A 50 -6.29 8.91 -14.29
C GLN A 50 -5.81 10.09 -13.44
N GLN A 51 -6.43 10.36 -12.29
CA GLN A 51 -6.03 11.48 -11.43
C GLN A 51 -4.73 11.18 -10.68
N GLN A 52 -3.94 12.24 -10.47
CA GLN A 52 -2.77 12.16 -9.64
C GLN A 52 -3.13 11.84 -8.20
N VAL A 53 -2.29 11.03 -7.55
CA VAL A 53 -2.43 10.66 -6.15
C VAL A 53 -1.12 10.95 -5.45
N ALA A 54 -1.13 11.87 -4.48
CA ALA A 54 -0.02 12.04 -3.57
C ALA A 54 -0.19 11.04 -2.41
N VAL A 55 0.83 10.23 -2.15
CA VAL A 55 0.88 9.31 -1.01
C VAL A 55 1.86 9.86 0.01
N LEU A 56 1.37 10.22 1.18
CA LEU A 56 2.20 10.78 2.25
C LEU A 56 2.55 9.65 3.22
N ILE A 57 3.84 9.44 3.46
CA ILE A 57 4.35 8.39 4.33
C ILE A 57 5.44 8.93 5.25
N ASP A 58 5.60 8.28 6.39
CA ASP A 58 6.61 8.60 7.40
C ASP A 58 6.89 7.37 8.28
N SER A 59 7.73 7.53 9.31
CA SER A 59 8.09 6.42 10.22
C SER A 59 6.92 5.88 11.04
N LEU A 60 5.77 6.54 11.07
CA LEU A 60 4.53 6.03 11.69
C LEU A 60 3.65 5.25 10.71
N THR A 61 3.93 5.35 9.41
CA THR A 61 3.32 4.51 8.39
C THR A 61 3.90 3.10 8.52
N ALA A 62 3.11 2.20 9.12
CA ALA A 62 3.54 0.87 9.51
C ALA A 62 2.53 -0.22 9.10
N SER A 63 3.02 -1.45 8.89
CA SER A 63 2.20 -2.66 8.76
C SER A 63 1.12 -2.52 7.67
N SER A 64 -0.16 -2.54 8.03
CA SER A 64 -1.25 -2.42 7.07
C SER A 64 -1.32 -1.06 6.36
N GLY A 65 -0.76 0.01 6.95
CA GLY A 65 -0.54 1.29 6.28
C GLY A 65 0.50 1.18 5.17
N GLU A 66 1.57 0.42 5.41
CA GLU A 66 2.59 0.13 4.40
C GLU A 66 2.06 -0.75 3.28
N MET A 67 1.14 -1.68 3.58
CA MET A 67 0.46 -2.48 2.56
C MET A 67 -0.38 -1.61 1.62
N VAL A 68 -1.08 -0.60 2.17
CA VAL A 68 -1.78 0.41 1.36
C VAL A 68 -0.79 1.20 0.50
N ALA A 69 0.30 1.69 1.09
CA ALA A 69 1.35 2.41 0.36
C ALA A 69 1.92 1.57 -0.79
N ILE A 70 2.25 0.30 -0.57
CA ILE A 70 2.74 -0.63 -1.60
C ILE A 70 1.73 -0.80 -2.74
N SER A 71 0.42 -0.80 -2.45
CA SER A 71 -0.60 -0.93 -3.49
C SER A 71 -0.62 0.24 -4.49
N PHE A 72 -0.14 1.41 -4.08
CA PHE A 72 0.06 2.57 -4.97
C PHE A 72 1.39 2.54 -5.72
N LYS A 73 2.36 1.68 -5.35
CA LYS A 73 3.61 1.56 -6.11
C LYS A 73 3.34 0.91 -7.48
N GLY A 74 4.06 1.39 -8.50
CA GLY A 74 3.84 1.03 -9.90
C GLY A 74 2.62 1.71 -10.57
N ARG A 75 1.90 2.58 -9.87
CA ARG A 75 0.92 3.50 -10.48
C ARG A 75 1.65 4.71 -11.06
N SER A 76 1.49 4.96 -12.36
CA SER A 76 2.24 6.00 -13.09
C SER A 76 1.95 7.43 -12.63
N ASN A 77 0.76 7.67 -12.08
CA ASN A 77 0.31 8.96 -11.57
C ASN A 77 0.21 8.97 -10.04
N ALA A 78 0.99 8.14 -9.34
CA ALA A 78 1.20 8.27 -7.90
C ALA A 78 2.62 8.77 -7.60
N LYS A 79 2.75 9.63 -6.60
CA LYS A 79 4.05 10.09 -6.10
C LYS A 79 4.04 10.10 -4.57
N PHE A 80 5.14 9.66 -3.98
CA PHE A 80 5.31 9.49 -2.54
C PHE A 80 6.10 10.65 -1.93
N PHE A 81 5.64 11.17 -0.80
CA PHE A 81 6.22 12.31 -0.10
C PHE A 81 6.42 12.01 1.39
N GLY A 82 7.43 12.62 2.01
CA GLY A 82 7.63 12.58 3.45
C GLY A 82 8.93 11.88 3.83
N GLN A 83 8.86 10.86 4.67
CA GLN A 83 10.02 10.14 5.21
C GLN A 83 9.87 8.63 4.99
N PRO A 84 10.97 7.85 5.10
CA PRO A 84 10.88 6.39 5.00
C PRO A 84 9.87 5.81 6.00
N SER A 85 9.15 4.77 5.56
CA SER A 85 8.16 4.07 6.40
C SER A 85 8.78 3.26 7.53
N ALA A 86 7.95 2.69 8.42
CA ALA A 86 8.41 1.95 9.60
C ALA A 86 9.15 0.64 9.30
N GLY A 87 8.90 0.01 8.14
CA GLY A 87 9.58 -1.20 7.69
C GLY A 87 8.91 -2.52 8.06
N TYR A 88 7.63 -2.52 8.44
CA TYR A 88 6.84 -3.72 8.73
C TYR A 88 6.12 -4.24 7.49
N THR A 89 6.85 -4.38 6.39
CA THR A 89 6.34 -4.80 5.06
C THR A 89 6.17 -6.32 4.91
N THR A 90 6.12 -7.06 6.02
CA THR A 90 5.98 -8.52 6.03
C THR A 90 4.53 -8.98 5.91
N GLY A 91 4.35 -10.13 5.25
CA GLY A 91 3.10 -10.88 5.28
C GLY A 91 3.07 -11.86 6.47
N ASN A 92 2.01 -11.79 7.27
CA ASN A 92 1.86 -12.65 8.45
C ASN A 92 1.02 -13.89 8.13
N GLY A 93 1.48 -15.04 8.63
CA GLY A 93 0.68 -16.26 8.72
C GLY A 93 0.12 -16.42 10.13
N THR A 94 -1.10 -16.93 10.24
CA THR A 94 -1.76 -17.21 11.53
C THR A 94 -1.72 -18.71 11.81
N TYR A 95 -1.24 -19.10 12.97
CA TYR A 95 -1.08 -20.48 13.41
C TYR A 95 -1.80 -20.69 14.73
N LYS A 96 -2.78 -21.59 14.77
CA LYS A 96 -3.48 -21.96 16.00
C LYS A 96 -2.63 -22.97 16.77
N LEU A 97 -2.44 -22.74 18.07
CA LEU A 97 -1.68 -23.59 18.98
C LEU A 97 -2.61 -24.60 19.69
N SER A 98 -2.02 -25.64 20.29
CA SER A 98 -2.76 -26.75 20.91
C SER A 98 -3.60 -26.33 22.13
N ASP A 99 -3.22 -25.24 22.79
CA ASP A 99 -3.94 -24.63 23.92
C ASP A 99 -5.05 -23.65 23.48
N GLY A 100 -5.22 -23.45 22.17
CA GLY A 100 -6.19 -22.52 21.60
C GLY A 100 -5.67 -21.11 21.32
N ALA A 101 -4.42 -20.79 21.67
CA ALA A 101 -3.79 -19.51 21.34
C ALA A 101 -3.49 -19.39 19.84
N TYR A 102 -3.18 -18.16 19.39
CA TYR A 102 -2.78 -17.88 18.01
C TYR A 102 -1.39 -17.23 17.97
N LEU A 103 -0.53 -17.78 17.11
CA LEU A 103 0.76 -17.20 16.75
C LEU A 103 0.63 -16.50 15.39
N PHE A 104 0.96 -15.22 15.35
CA PHE A 104 1.07 -14.44 14.12
C PHE A 104 2.54 -14.31 13.76
N LEU A 105 2.97 -14.98 12.69
CA LEU A 105 4.37 -15.06 12.31
C LEU A 105 4.59 -14.38 10.95
N ALA A 106 5.59 -13.48 10.89
CA ALA A 106 6.07 -12.96 9.62
C ALA A 106 6.65 -14.10 8.79
N THR A 107 5.97 -14.45 7.69
CA THR A 107 6.28 -15.65 6.88
C THR A 107 6.59 -15.32 5.42
N GLY A 108 6.45 -14.04 5.04
CA GLY A 108 6.73 -13.55 3.70
C GLY A 108 6.81 -12.03 3.65
N TYR A 109 6.82 -11.50 2.44
CA TYR A 109 6.90 -10.07 2.16
C TYR A 109 5.74 -9.62 1.29
N MET A 110 5.38 -8.35 1.44
CA MET A 110 4.48 -7.66 0.53
C MET A 110 5.25 -7.16 -0.69
N ALA A 111 4.62 -7.24 -1.85
CA ALA A 111 5.15 -6.71 -3.09
C ALA A 111 4.11 -5.91 -3.88
N ASP A 112 4.56 -4.95 -4.66
CA ASP A 112 3.70 -4.17 -5.57
C ASP A 112 3.16 -5.05 -6.72
N LYS A 113 2.31 -4.49 -7.58
CA LYS A 113 1.76 -5.21 -8.74
C LYS A 113 2.81 -5.66 -9.76
N ASN A 114 4.03 -5.12 -9.70
CA ASN A 114 5.16 -5.50 -10.53
C ASN A 114 6.06 -6.54 -9.85
N ARG A 115 5.68 -7.00 -8.65
CA ARG A 115 6.38 -7.97 -7.78
C ARG A 115 7.65 -7.43 -7.12
N ASN A 116 7.80 -6.11 -7.01
CA ASN A 116 8.88 -5.50 -6.24
C ASN A 116 8.57 -5.52 -4.75
N THR A 117 9.52 -5.98 -3.94
CA THR A 117 9.48 -5.91 -2.47
C THR A 117 10.15 -4.64 -1.96
N TYR A 118 9.71 -4.16 -0.79
CA TYR A 118 10.23 -2.92 -0.19
C TYR A 118 10.81 -3.22 1.20
N LEU A 119 12.15 -3.32 1.25
CA LEU A 119 12.94 -3.56 2.44
C LEU A 119 14.16 -2.62 2.44
N PRO A 120 14.59 -2.08 3.60
CA PRO A 120 14.01 -2.29 4.92
C PRO A 120 12.69 -1.54 5.16
N ASN A 121 12.33 -0.61 4.28
CA ASN A 121 11.12 0.20 4.36
C ASN A 121 10.68 0.66 2.96
N ILE A 122 9.62 1.46 2.90
CA ILE A 122 9.18 2.14 1.69
C ILE A 122 9.80 3.54 1.71
N ALA A 123 10.66 3.82 0.73
CA ALA A 123 11.19 5.17 0.52
C ALA A 123 10.16 6.06 -0.21
N PRO A 124 10.03 7.34 0.19
CA PRO A 124 9.29 8.32 -0.59
C PRO A 124 10.07 8.69 -1.86
N ASP A 125 9.37 9.21 -2.86
CA ASP A 125 10.01 9.73 -4.08
C ASP A 125 10.55 11.15 -3.84
N VAL A 126 9.92 11.90 -2.92
CA VAL A 126 10.36 13.21 -2.46
C VAL A 126 10.50 13.17 -0.94
N VAL A 127 11.75 13.20 -0.46
CA VAL A 127 12.05 13.30 0.96
C VAL A 127 11.74 14.72 1.45
N VAL A 128 10.92 14.83 2.49
CA VAL A 128 10.52 16.11 3.09
C VAL A 128 10.77 16.05 4.59
N GLU A 129 11.44 17.06 5.13
CA GLU A 129 11.73 17.13 6.57
C GLU A 129 10.46 17.12 7.41
N TYR A 130 10.54 16.50 8.60
CA TYR A 130 9.47 16.57 9.58
C TYR A 130 9.12 18.01 9.94
N SER A 131 7.83 18.25 10.11
CA SER A 131 7.30 19.52 10.58
C SER A 131 7.11 19.45 12.10
N PRO A 132 7.58 20.44 12.87
CA PRO A 132 7.29 20.50 14.30
C PRO A 132 5.79 20.51 14.58
N ALA A 133 5.38 20.00 15.75
CA ALA A 133 3.98 20.04 16.16
C ALA A 133 3.46 21.49 16.17
N GLY A 134 2.31 21.72 15.52
CA GLY A 134 1.70 23.04 15.39
C GLY A 134 2.27 23.93 14.27
N ALA A 135 3.32 23.51 13.58
CA ALA A 135 3.79 24.16 12.37
C ALA A 135 2.97 23.70 11.14
N GLN A 136 3.07 24.46 10.05
CA GLN A 136 2.53 24.04 8.76
C GLN A 136 3.23 22.76 8.28
N ASP A 137 2.46 21.78 7.82
CA ASP A 137 2.97 20.50 7.36
C ASP A 137 3.65 20.63 5.99
N LYS A 138 4.99 20.60 6.01
CA LYS A 138 5.84 20.65 4.81
C LYS A 138 5.52 19.53 3.81
N THR A 139 5.15 18.33 4.28
CA THR A 139 4.83 17.18 3.43
C THR A 139 3.54 17.44 2.65
N ILE A 140 2.52 17.99 3.33
CA ILE A 140 1.27 18.42 2.69
C ILE A 140 1.54 19.51 1.66
N GLU A 141 2.36 20.52 1.97
CA GLU A 141 2.66 21.61 1.04
C GLU A 141 3.43 21.12 -0.20
N ALA A 142 4.40 20.22 -0.03
CA ALA A 142 5.12 19.60 -1.15
C ALA A 142 4.19 18.79 -2.05
N ALA A 143 3.29 17.99 -1.44
CA ALA A 143 2.30 17.20 -2.17
C ALA A 143 1.32 18.09 -2.94
N LYS A 144 0.78 19.16 -2.30
CA LYS A 144 -0.12 20.13 -2.96
C LYS A 144 0.55 20.81 -4.14
N LYS A 145 1.79 21.28 -3.98
CA LYS A 145 2.55 21.92 -5.05
C LYS A 145 2.63 21.01 -6.28
N TRP A 146 3.02 19.75 -6.08
CA TRP A 146 3.09 18.78 -7.17
C TRP A 146 1.72 18.51 -7.82
N LEU A 147 0.65 18.37 -7.03
CA LEU A 147 -0.71 18.14 -7.54
C LEU A 147 -1.25 19.32 -8.37
N LEU A 148 -0.83 20.55 -8.06
CA LEU A 148 -1.27 21.77 -8.75
C LEU A 148 -0.44 22.09 -10.00
N GLU A 149 0.82 21.65 -10.06
CA GLU A 149 1.72 21.84 -11.20
C GLU A 149 1.36 20.96 -12.40
N ALA A 150 0.65 19.86 -12.20
CA ALA A 150 0.33 18.89 -13.24
C ALA A 150 -0.94 19.19 -14.05
N LYS A 151 -1.35 20.46 -14.08
CA LYS A 151 -2.46 20.94 -14.91
C LYS A 151 -2.06 21.04 -16.38
#